data_AF-A0A7W6T1B5-F1
#
_entry.id   AF-A0A7W6T1B5-F1
#
_cell.length_a   1.000
_cell.length_b   1.000
_cell.length_c   1.000
_cell.angle_alpha   90.00
_cell.angle_beta   90.00
_cell.angle_gamma   90.00
#
_symmetry.space_group_name_H-M   'P 1'
#
loop_
_entity.id
_entity.type
_entity.pdbx_description
1 polymer ?
#
loop_
_entity_poly.entity_id
_entity_poly.type
_entity_poly.pdbx_seq_one_letter_code
_entity_poly.pdbx_strand_id
1 'polypeptide(L)'
;MTGQFKDSMRATETSGMMGLGAIATVMAALTGTMFGVIVSFPFSLIAVIIFPILLIALVLAAVLAAPVTLGLFPLAYPFLRGRPMLAQLAFPLIGAAGGAVITWLWIALGVLPNQPHSLELYSAIGMISGLVAGAFFGRGLHA
;
A
#
# COMPACT_ATOMS: atom_id res chain seq x y z
N MET A 1 15.25 9.51 -35.33
CA MET A 1 13.87 9.26 -34.84
C MET A 1 13.85 8.37 -33.58
N THR A 2 14.81 8.50 -32.64
CA THR A 2 15.00 7.55 -31.53
C THR A 2 14.79 8.14 -30.14
N GLY A 3 14.85 9.47 -29.98
CA GLY A 3 14.63 10.16 -28.68
C GLY A 3 13.14 10.25 -28.30
N GLN A 4 12.32 10.82 -29.18
CA GLN A 4 10.87 11.00 -28.94
C GLN A 4 10.12 9.69 -28.64
N PHE A 5 10.48 8.59 -29.29
CA PHE A 5 9.88 7.27 -29.00
C PHE A 5 10.29 6.75 -27.61
N LYS A 6 11.53 7.01 -27.19
CA LYS A 6 12.04 6.56 -25.88
C LYS A 6 11.43 7.37 -24.74
N ASP A 7 11.21 8.67 -24.96
CA ASP A 7 10.57 9.57 -24.00
C ASP A 7 9.05 9.32 -23.92
N SER A 8 8.39 9.06 -25.06
CA SER A 8 7.01 8.58 -25.10
C SER A 8 6.84 7.26 -24.35
N MET A 9 7.71 6.27 -24.57
CA MET A 9 7.64 4.99 -23.88
C MET A 9 7.87 5.13 -22.38
N ARG A 10 8.78 6.01 -21.94
CA ARG A 10 8.99 6.30 -20.51
C ARG A 10 7.78 6.99 -19.88
N ALA A 11 7.14 7.92 -20.58
CA ALA A 11 5.93 8.57 -20.09
C ALA A 11 4.77 7.58 -19.93
N THR A 12 4.57 6.68 -20.90
CA THR A 12 3.57 5.61 -20.82
C THR A 12 3.89 4.61 -19.72
N GLU A 13 5.16 4.23 -19.55
CA GLU A 13 5.59 3.33 -18.46
C GLU A 13 5.36 3.98 -17.08
N THR A 14 5.63 5.28 -16.94
CA THR A 14 5.39 6.03 -15.69
C THR A 14 3.90 6.17 -15.38
N SER A 15 3.07 6.46 -16.38
CA SER A 15 1.62 6.54 -16.23
C SER A 15 1.02 5.17 -15.87
N GLY A 16 1.51 4.08 -16.49
CA GLY A 16 1.13 2.71 -16.14
C GLY A 16 1.52 2.32 -14.71
N MET A 17 2.73 2.69 -14.27
CA MET A 17 3.19 2.47 -12.90
C MET A 17 2.38 3.27 -11.87
N MET A 18 1.99 4.51 -12.18
CA MET A 18 1.10 5.30 -11.32
C MET A 18 -0.30 4.68 -11.23
N GLY A 19 -0.85 4.20 -12.34
CA GLY A 19 -2.14 3.49 -12.36
C GLY A 19 -2.11 2.20 -11.54
N LEU A 20 -1.05 1.40 -11.69
CA LEU A 20 -0.81 0.20 -10.86
C LEU A 20 -0.64 0.55 -9.38
N GLY A 21 0.08 1.63 -9.07
CA GLY A 21 0.24 2.16 -7.73
C GLY A 21 -1.11 2.55 -7.11
N ALA A 22 -1.99 3.23 -7.86
CA ALA A 22 -3.32 3.59 -7.40
C ALA A 22 -4.18 2.35 -7.09
N ILE A 23 -4.19 1.35 -7.98
CA ILE A 23 -4.94 0.10 -7.78
C ILE A 23 -4.40 -0.67 -6.57
N ALA A 24 -3.07 -0.78 -6.45
CA ALA A 24 -2.41 -1.40 -5.30
C ALA A 24 -2.75 -0.68 -3.99
N THR A 25 -2.84 0.66 -4.00
CA THR A 25 -3.26 1.47 -2.84
C THR A 25 -4.69 1.17 -2.45
N VAL A 26 -5.61 1.09 -3.41
CA VAL A 26 -7.03 0.78 -3.14
C VAL A 26 -7.17 -0.62 -2.55
N MET A 27 -6.48 -1.61 -3.11
CA MET A 27 -6.51 -2.99 -2.59
C MET A 27 -5.88 -3.10 -1.21
N ALA A 28 -4.77 -2.39 -0.97
CA ALA A 28 -4.12 -2.31 0.33
C ALA A 28 -5.04 -1.65 1.37
N ALA A 29 -5.67 -0.52 1.01
CA ALA A 29 -6.60 0.19 1.88
C ALA A 29 -7.81 -0.69 2.23
N LEU A 30 -8.42 -1.34 1.25
CA LEU A 30 -9.54 -2.27 1.47
C LEU A 30 -9.16 -3.42 2.41
N THR A 31 -8.00 -4.02 2.18
CA THR A 31 -7.55 -5.17 2.97
C THR A 31 -7.16 -4.77 4.39
N GLY A 32 -6.43 -3.67 4.56
CA GLY A 32 -6.08 -3.11 5.87
C GLY A 32 -7.32 -2.72 6.67
N THR A 33 -8.32 -2.16 5.99
CA THR A 33 -9.61 -1.80 6.61
C THR A 33 -10.38 -3.03 7.05
N MET A 34 -10.51 -4.04 6.19
CA MET A 34 -11.17 -5.30 6.55
C MET A 34 -10.48 -5.98 7.73
N PHE A 35 -9.15 -6.00 7.74
CA PHE A 35 -8.39 -6.59 8.85
C PHE A 35 -8.61 -5.81 10.15
N GLY A 36 -8.55 -4.47 10.11
CA GLY A 36 -8.84 -3.63 11.27
C GLY A 36 -10.25 -3.85 11.83
N VAL A 37 -11.24 -4.07 10.96
CA VAL A 37 -12.63 -4.35 11.36
C VAL A 37 -12.77 -5.72 12.01
N ILE A 38 -12.19 -6.77 11.41
CA ILE A 38 -12.23 -8.15 11.94
C ILE A 38 -11.60 -8.22 13.33
N VAL A 39 -10.50 -7.49 13.56
CA VAL A 39 -9.83 -7.47 14.86
C VAL A 39 -10.61 -6.66 15.89
N SER A 40 -11.46 -5.72 15.46
CA SER A 40 -12.14 -4.79 16.37
C SER A 40 -13.57 -5.17 16.77
N PHE A 41 -14.35 -5.93 15.96
CA PHE A 41 -15.79 -6.14 16.24
C PHE A 41 -16.41 -7.44 15.68
N PRO A 42 -17.42 -8.05 16.37
CA PRO A 42 -18.31 -9.08 15.82
C PRO A 42 -19.58 -8.48 15.18
N PHE A 43 -20.25 -9.26 14.33
CA PHE A 43 -21.02 -8.86 13.12
C PHE A 43 -22.38 -8.11 13.21
N SER A 44 -22.72 -7.55 12.02
CA SER A 44 -24.03 -7.50 11.33
C SER A 44 -24.89 -6.22 11.44
N LEU A 45 -25.42 -5.85 12.61
CA LEU A 45 -26.35 -4.69 12.69
C LEU A 45 -25.64 -3.33 12.73
N ILE A 46 -24.35 -3.34 13.09
CA ILE A 46 -23.54 -2.13 13.27
C ILE A 46 -23.00 -1.60 11.91
N ALA A 47 -23.09 -2.39 10.83
CA ALA A 47 -22.52 -2.04 9.52
C ALA A 47 -23.00 -0.68 8.95
N VAL A 48 -24.24 -0.28 9.24
CA VAL A 48 -24.82 1.01 8.80
C VAL A 48 -24.25 2.20 9.60
N ILE A 49 -23.96 2.00 10.88
CA ILE A 49 -23.35 3.01 11.77
C ILE A 49 -21.82 3.04 11.61
N ILE A 50 -21.23 1.90 11.22
CA ILE A 50 -19.81 1.73 10.97
C ILE A 50 -19.40 2.31 9.61
N PHE A 51 -20.30 2.55 8.65
CA PHE A 51 -19.93 3.07 7.33
C PHE A 51 -19.02 4.32 7.36
N PRO A 52 -19.27 5.34 8.21
CA PRO A 52 -18.34 6.46 8.39
C PRO A 52 -17.00 6.04 9.00
N ILE A 53 -17.01 5.10 9.96
CA ILE A 53 -15.81 4.57 10.63
C ILE A 53 -14.97 3.73 9.65
N LEU A 54 -15.61 2.93 8.81
CA LEU A 54 -14.99 2.20 7.70
C LEU A 54 -14.37 3.16 6.70
N LEU A 55 -15.05 4.26 6.38
CA LEU A 55 -14.54 5.26 5.45
C LEU A 55 -13.32 5.97 6.05
N ILE A 56 -13.33 6.30 7.34
CA ILE A 56 -12.16 6.84 8.05
C ILE A 56 -11.02 5.81 8.08
N ALA A 57 -11.30 4.55 8.40
CA ALA A 57 -10.30 3.48 8.42
C ALA A 57 -9.71 3.21 7.01
N LEU A 58 -10.53 3.30 5.97
CA LEU A 58 -10.11 3.19 4.57
C LEU A 58 -9.20 4.35 4.17
N VAL A 59 -9.57 5.57 4.54
CA VAL A 59 -8.73 6.76 4.32
C VAL A 59 -7.41 6.60 5.08
N LEU A 60 -7.44 6.16 6.34
CA LEU A 60 -6.25 5.94 7.15
C LEU A 60 -5.34 4.87 6.52
N ALA A 61 -5.91 3.76 6.08
CA ALA A 61 -5.17 2.68 5.43
C ALA A 61 -4.61 3.11 4.06
N ALA A 62 -5.36 3.89 3.28
CA ALA A 62 -4.88 4.45 2.02
C ALA A 62 -3.73 5.43 2.25
N VAL A 63 -3.83 6.27 3.28
CA VAL A 63 -2.81 7.24 3.67
C VAL A 63 -1.52 6.54 4.14
N LEU A 64 -1.65 5.40 4.84
CA LEU A 64 -0.51 4.56 5.23
C LEU A 64 0.10 3.80 4.05
N ALA A 65 -0.71 3.37 3.08
CA ALA A 65 -0.24 2.61 1.92
C ALA A 65 0.35 3.50 0.82
N ALA A 66 -0.16 4.71 0.63
CA ALA A 66 0.23 5.62 -0.45
C ALA A 66 1.75 5.89 -0.58
N PRO A 67 2.52 6.10 0.51
CA PRO A 67 3.96 6.34 0.39
C PRO A 67 4.71 5.08 -0.04
N VAL A 68 4.18 3.89 0.28
CA VAL A 68 4.72 2.62 -0.21
C VAL A 68 4.44 2.47 -1.71
N THR A 69 3.18 2.63 -2.10
CA THR A 69 2.70 2.30 -3.44
C THR A 69 3.07 3.34 -4.50
N LEU A 70 3.07 4.62 -4.13
CA LEU A 70 3.36 5.73 -5.04
C LEU A 70 4.81 6.23 -4.90
N GLY A 71 5.48 5.91 -3.79
CA GLY A 71 6.88 6.28 -3.54
C GLY A 71 7.82 5.09 -3.69
N LEU A 72 7.79 4.15 -2.74
CA LEU A 72 8.76 3.06 -2.66
C LEU A 72 8.69 2.09 -3.85
N PHE A 73 7.51 1.75 -4.36
CA PHE A 73 7.38 0.79 -5.47
C PHE A 73 7.93 1.32 -6.80
N PRO A 74 7.61 2.55 -7.25
CA PRO A 74 8.24 3.13 -8.43
C PRO A 74 9.76 3.29 -8.30
N LEU A 75 10.26 3.56 -7.09
CA LEU A 75 11.70 3.66 -6.83
C LEU A 75 12.40 2.28 -6.87
N ALA A 76 11.73 1.23 -6.39
CA ALA A 76 12.27 -0.13 -6.40
C ALA A 76 12.18 -0.81 -7.78
N TYR A 77 11.18 -0.44 -8.59
CA TYR A 77 10.95 -1.00 -9.93
C TYR A 77 12.19 -1.03 -10.85
N PRO A 78 12.96 0.06 -11.05
CA PRO A 78 14.12 0.02 -11.94
C PRO A 78 15.20 -0.99 -11.52
N PHE A 79 15.31 -1.30 -10.23
CA PHE A 79 16.26 -2.30 -9.71
C PHE A 79 15.78 -3.74 -9.89
N LEU A 80 14.46 -3.93 -9.97
CA LEU A 80 13.79 -5.23 -10.12
C LEU A 80 13.37 -5.51 -11.57
N ARG A 81 13.48 -4.51 -12.46
CA ARG A 81 13.15 -4.59 -13.88
C ARG A 81 13.98 -5.70 -14.56
N GLY A 82 13.29 -6.65 -15.19
CA GLY A 82 13.90 -7.80 -15.86
C GLY A 82 14.11 -9.04 -14.99
N ARG A 83 13.72 -9.02 -13.70
CA ARG A 83 13.80 -10.18 -12.79
C ARG A 83 12.41 -10.51 -12.20
N PRO A 84 11.50 -11.12 -12.96
CA PRO A 84 10.09 -11.26 -12.57
C PRO A 84 9.87 -12.07 -11.30
N MET A 85 10.59 -13.19 -11.11
CA MET A 85 10.53 -13.97 -9.87
C MET A 85 10.98 -13.17 -8.65
N LEU A 86 12.02 -12.34 -8.83
CA LEU A 86 12.60 -11.56 -7.73
C LEU A 86 11.69 -10.36 -7.40
N ALA A 87 11.06 -9.75 -8.41
CA ALA A 87 10.07 -8.70 -8.25
C ALA A 87 8.82 -9.19 -7.47
N GLN A 88 8.29 -10.37 -7.80
CA GLN A 88 7.13 -10.95 -7.10
C GLN A 88 7.38 -11.20 -5.61
N LEU A 89 8.63 -11.48 -5.21
CA LEU A 89 9.03 -11.68 -3.81
C LEU A 89 9.45 -10.37 -3.13
N ALA A 90 10.16 -9.49 -3.84
CA ALA A 90 10.70 -8.27 -3.28
C ALA A 90 9.62 -7.20 -3.03
N PHE A 91 8.65 -7.02 -3.93
CA PHE A 91 7.62 -6.00 -3.75
C PHE A 91 6.75 -6.21 -2.50
N PRO A 92 6.27 -7.43 -2.18
CA PRO A 92 5.58 -7.69 -0.91
C PRO A 92 6.44 -7.42 0.32
N LEU A 93 7.73 -7.76 0.29
CA LEU A 93 8.66 -7.54 1.41
C LEU A 93 8.96 -6.05 1.61
N ILE A 94 9.24 -5.33 0.53
CA ILE A 94 9.38 -3.87 0.51
C ILE A 94 8.09 -3.22 0.99
N GLY A 95 6.95 -3.79 0.60
CA GLY A 95 5.64 -3.36 1.04
C GLY A 95 5.45 -3.49 2.56
N ALA A 96 5.71 -4.67 3.11
CA ALA A 96 5.59 -4.93 4.55
C ALA A 96 6.56 -4.05 5.37
N ALA A 97 7.84 -4.00 4.97
CA ALA A 97 8.84 -3.18 5.64
C ALA A 97 8.50 -1.68 5.53
N GLY A 98 8.10 -1.23 4.33
CA GLY A 98 7.66 0.14 4.08
C GLY A 98 6.45 0.51 4.92
N GLY A 99 5.47 -0.37 5.03
CA GLY A 99 4.28 -0.17 5.86
C GLY A 99 4.63 0.00 7.35
N ALA A 100 5.56 -0.80 7.88
CA ALA A 100 6.05 -0.65 9.25
C ALA A 100 6.80 0.68 9.47
N VAL A 101 7.70 1.04 8.55
CA VAL A 101 8.50 2.27 8.62
C VAL A 101 7.61 3.52 8.51
N ILE A 102 6.63 3.52 7.60
CA ILE A 102 5.68 4.61 7.45
C ILE A 102 4.82 4.74 8.69
N THR A 103 4.34 3.64 9.27
CA THR A 103 3.58 3.70 10.52
C THR A 103 4.41 4.36 11.64
N TRP A 104 5.69 3.99 11.75
CA TRP A 104 6.62 4.62 12.70
C TRP A 104 6.82 6.11 12.41
N LEU A 105 7.00 6.49 11.14
CA LEU A 105 7.16 7.87 10.71
C LEU A 105 5.91 8.72 11.01
N TRP A 106 4.71 8.18 10.79
CA TRP A 106 3.46 8.87 11.07
C TRP A 106 3.22 9.08 12.57
N ILE A 107 3.69 8.15 13.41
CA ILE A 107 3.70 8.33 14.88
C ILE A 107 4.68 9.42 15.27
N ALA A 108 5.89 9.42 14.70
CA ALA A 108 6.90 10.46 14.96
C ALA A 108 6.43 11.86 14.53
N LEU A 109 5.65 11.95 13.45
CA LEU A 109 5.04 13.19 12.95
C LEU A 109 3.76 13.60 13.70
N GLY A 110 3.34 12.81 14.71
CA GLY A 110 2.17 13.12 15.53
C GLY A 110 0.81 12.91 14.84
N VAL A 111 0.77 12.17 13.74
CA VAL A 111 -0.47 11.94 12.99
C VAL A 111 -1.24 10.72 13.51
N LEU A 112 -0.54 9.74 14.09
CA LEU A 112 -1.11 8.56 14.74
C LEU A 112 -0.89 8.61 16.26
N PRO A 113 -1.85 8.13 17.08
CA PRO A 113 -1.71 8.13 18.53
C PRO A 113 -0.63 7.15 19.00
N ASN A 114 0.23 7.62 19.90
CA ASN A 114 1.33 6.85 20.48
C ASN A 114 0.90 6.09 21.75
N GLN A 115 -0.04 5.16 21.62
CA GLN A 115 -0.37 4.21 22.69
C GLN A 115 0.19 2.83 22.36
N PRO A 116 0.77 2.09 23.32
CA PRO A 116 1.46 0.83 23.06
C PRO A 116 0.54 -0.23 22.42
N HIS A 117 -0.72 -0.33 22.87
CA HIS A 117 -1.67 -1.29 22.31
C HIS A 117 -2.14 -0.90 20.89
N SER A 118 -2.24 0.40 20.60
CA SER A 118 -2.60 0.86 19.25
C SER A 118 -1.44 0.77 18.28
N LEU A 119 -0.20 0.87 18.76
CA LEU A 119 1.01 0.85 17.93
C LEU A 119 1.23 -0.51 17.28
N GLU A 120 1.04 -1.60 18.04
CA GLU A 120 1.08 -2.96 17.51
C GLU A 120 0.01 -3.17 16.42
N LEU A 121 -1.22 -2.73 16.69
CA LEU A 121 -2.34 -2.79 15.75
C LEU A 121 -2.06 -2.02 14.45
N TYR A 122 -1.64 -0.76 14.54
CA TYR A 122 -1.33 0.05 13.36
C TYR A 122 -0.14 -0.50 12.58
N SER A 123 0.87 -1.04 13.26
CA SER A 123 2.02 -1.66 12.60
C SER A 123 1.61 -2.92 11.83
N ALA A 124 0.75 -3.76 12.43
CA ALA A 124 0.23 -4.96 11.77
C ALA A 124 -0.63 -4.60 10.56
N ILE A 125 -1.52 -3.61 10.69
CA ILE A 125 -2.34 -3.09 9.59
C ILE A 125 -1.44 -2.52 8.47
N GLY A 126 -0.41 -1.73 8.81
CA GLY A 126 0.54 -1.17 7.86
C GLY A 126 1.33 -2.24 7.11
N MET A 127 1.84 -3.25 7.83
CA MET A 127 2.57 -4.38 7.23
C MET A 127 1.68 -5.22 6.30
N ILE A 128 0.47 -5.57 6.73
CA ILE A 128 -0.47 -6.36 5.92
C ILE A 128 -0.89 -5.58 4.67
N SER A 129 -1.24 -4.30 4.84
CA SER A 129 -1.60 -3.42 3.73
C SER A 129 -0.44 -3.29 2.73
N GLY A 130 0.77 -3.08 3.23
CA GLY A 130 1.97 -3.01 2.40
C GLY A 130 2.29 -4.32 1.66
N LEU A 131 2.17 -5.46 2.33
CA LEU A 131 2.36 -6.79 1.72
C LEU A 131 1.37 -7.01 0.57
N VAL A 132 0.09 -6.71 0.81
CA VAL A 132 -0.98 -6.82 -0.20
C VAL A 132 -0.71 -5.87 -1.35
N ALA A 133 -0.34 -4.62 -1.06
CA ALA A 133 0.04 -3.65 -2.09
C ALA A 133 1.16 -4.19 -2.98
N GLY A 134 2.20 -4.76 -2.37
CA GLY A 134 3.36 -5.28 -3.08
C GLY A 134 3.04 -6.51 -3.92
N ALA A 135 2.15 -7.37 -3.43
CA ALA A 135 1.66 -8.52 -4.18
C ALA A 135 0.84 -8.10 -5.41
N PHE A 136 -0.05 -7.13 -5.26
CA PHE A 136 -0.84 -6.60 -6.38
C PHE A 136 0.01 -5.82 -7.38
N PHE A 137 0.94 -4.99 -6.91
CA PHE A 137 1.84 -4.24 -7.79
C PHE A 137 2.78 -5.16 -8.56
N GLY A 138 3.44 -6.11 -7.88
CA GLY A 138 4.34 -7.09 -8.52
C GLY A 138 3.61 -7.98 -9.53
N ARG A 139 2.36 -8.37 -9.25
CA ARG A 139 1.54 -9.13 -10.20
C ARG A 139 1.07 -8.26 -11.37
N GLY A 140 0.68 -7.02 -11.12
CA GLY A 140 0.21 -6.08 -12.15
C GLY A 140 1.30 -5.63 -13.13
N LEU A 141 2.58 -5.71 -12.75
CA LEU A 141 3.72 -5.50 -13.66
C LEU A 141 3.95 -6.66 -14.65
N HIS A 142 3.30 -7.81 -14.43
CA HIS A 142 3.50 -9.05 -15.19
C HIS A 142 2.19 -9.63 -15.77
N ALA A 143 1.07 -8.93 -15.62
CA ALA A 143 -0.22 -9.25 -16.22
C ALA A 143 -0.40 -8.52 -17.55
#